data_AF-A0A3B6TP53-F1
#
_entry.id   AF-A0A3B6TP53-F1
#
_cell.length_a   1.000
_cell.length_b   1.000
_cell.length_c   1.000
_cell.angle_alpha   90.00
_cell.angle_beta   90.00
_cell.angle_gamma   90.00
#
_symmetry.space_group_name_H-M   'P 1'
#
loop_
_entity.id
_entity.type
_entity.pdbx_description
1 polymer ?
#
loop_
_entity_poly.entity_id
_entity_poly.type
_entity_poly.pdbx_seq_one_letter_code
_entity_poly.pdbx_strand_id
1 'polypeptide(L)'
;MGPPPLKLNISRDGDRISALHDDLLLGILERLDLRDAVRAGALSARWRHLPYRLSRLHLNAGHFHRATLLEGMGAFKDAACRLLSVCPPPAAGKSPRVIETLALTFCVSAPHLSFIGRAVEDVVSRGHTKCFQFDICSRCKDGTRRTTQLLTELGKQFMSFSSAYPVAFGWLTFLTLEDLAFGDSDVADLIRGCDKLKDLKLRSCRLVDRHSALKIDTPHAGLENLWFISFRCALIELISVPKLRIFWCWSRKNPPVRCGYVPELYKVELGSRAKASQVPFALSECFSRSATNLSKLYLNFGSQMIWIKPEHPKELTSIFNNLTSLALFNIFSECNLSWTLFILEVAPALQKFRLSRTQHPCAKVSKDNPEKTKIVREPSKDLKHLNLKLFIMFGFEDEDKVTNYIRLVMERAVGLKRIELHGRSPCNGCDAIDLESLRRSQADEASRHRIKEQLRHGSSSSVEIVIC
;
A
#
# COMPACT_ATOMS: atom_id res chain seq x y z
N MET A 1 38.06 23.67 29.87
CA MET A 1 38.93 23.49 28.70
C MET A 1 38.25 22.49 27.77
N GLY A 2 37.77 22.93 26.60
CA GLY A 2 37.17 22.02 25.61
C GLY A 2 38.23 21.16 24.92
N PRO A 3 37.85 20.04 24.28
CA PRO A 3 38.79 19.24 23.51
C PRO A 3 39.32 20.08 22.32
N PRO A 4 40.56 19.85 21.86
CA PRO A 4 41.11 20.63 20.76
C PRO A 4 40.37 20.29 19.46
N PRO A 5 40.27 21.24 18.52
CA PRO A 5 39.74 20.94 17.19
C PRO A 5 40.68 19.94 16.51
N LEU A 6 40.10 18.84 16.01
CA LEU A 6 40.80 17.80 15.27
C LEU A 6 41.44 18.42 14.01
N LYS A 7 42.76 18.62 14.04
CA LYS A 7 43.53 19.07 12.88
C LYS A 7 43.54 17.95 11.83
N LEU A 8 42.74 18.14 10.78
CA LEU A 8 42.86 17.39 9.53
C LEU A 8 44.11 17.88 8.79
N ASN A 9 45.19 17.09 8.80
CA ASN A 9 46.32 17.29 7.90
C ASN A 9 45.88 16.88 6.48
N ILE A 10 45.45 17.85 5.68
CA ILE A 10 44.96 17.63 4.32
C ILE A 10 46.15 17.78 3.35
N SER A 11 46.73 16.67 2.90
CA SER A 11 47.52 16.68 1.67
C SER A 11 46.58 16.86 0.47
N ARG A 12 47.00 17.65 -0.52
CA ARG A 12 46.15 18.12 -1.63
C ARG A 12 45.65 17.02 -2.58
N ASP A 13 46.15 15.78 -2.40
CA ASP A 13 45.89 14.60 -3.24
C ASP A 13 45.43 13.35 -2.43
N GLY A 14 45.12 13.50 -1.13
CA GLY A 14 44.71 12.39 -0.26
C GLY A 14 43.23 12.02 -0.37
N ASP A 15 42.91 10.74 -0.13
CA ASP A 15 41.53 10.25 0.02
C ASP A 15 40.84 10.94 1.20
N ARG A 16 40.10 12.01 0.88
CA ARG A 16 39.40 12.86 1.84
C ARG A 16 38.26 12.12 2.55
N ILE A 17 37.70 11.08 1.93
CA ILE A 17 36.62 10.30 2.52
C ILE A 17 37.22 9.39 3.60
N SER A 18 38.34 8.72 3.32
CA SER A 18 39.09 7.95 4.34
C SER A 18 39.70 8.81 5.45
N ALA A 19 39.59 10.13 5.42
CA ALA A 19 39.97 11.01 6.53
C ALA A 19 38.81 11.28 7.52
N LEU A 20 37.56 10.95 7.17
CA LEU A 20 36.39 11.14 8.03
C LEU A 20 36.43 10.19 9.24
N HIS A 21 35.76 10.56 10.34
CA HIS A 21 35.59 9.68 11.51
C HIS A 21 34.75 8.43 11.17
N ASP A 22 34.98 7.31 11.86
CA ASP A 22 34.27 6.05 11.59
C ASP A 22 32.74 6.21 11.65
N ASP A 23 32.23 7.03 12.55
CA ASP A 23 30.78 7.24 12.70
C ASP A 23 30.17 7.91 11.46
N LEU A 24 30.91 8.83 10.81
CA LEU A 24 30.48 9.45 9.56
C LEU A 24 30.56 8.46 8.40
N LEU A 25 31.59 7.61 8.37
CA LEU A 25 31.70 6.55 7.37
C LEU A 25 30.58 5.52 7.52
N LEU A 26 30.24 5.12 8.74
CA LEU A 26 29.10 4.26 9.02
C LEU A 26 27.79 4.91 8.59
N GLY A 27 27.59 6.20 8.90
CA GLY A 27 26.42 6.95 8.45
C GLY A 27 26.29 7.04 6.93
N ILE A 28 27.42 7.06 6.19
CA ILE A 28 27.42 6.98 4.72
C ILE A 28 27.05 5.56 4.27
N LEU A 29 27.72 4.53 4.82
CA LEU A 29 27.48 3.14 4.46
C LEU A 29 26.03 2.68 4.75
N GLU A 30 25.42 3.17 5.82
CA GLU A 30 24.02 2.90 6.18
C GLU A 30 23.00 3.50 5.22
N ARG A 31 23.41 4.41 4.33
CA ARG A 31 22.59 4.96 3.25
C ARG A 31 22.77 4.23 1.92
N LEU A 32 23.75 3.33 1.84
CA LEU A 32 23.99 2.49 0.66
C LEU A 32 23.20 1.19 0.76
N ASP A 33 22.96 0.56 -0.39
CA ASP A 33 22.55 -0.84 -0.41
C ASP A 33 23.63 -1.70 0.25
N LEU A 34 23.21 -2.70 1.04
CA LEU A 34 24.11 -3.52 1.83
C LEU A 34 25.22 -4.18 0.99
N ARG A 35 24.93 -4.52 -0.27
CA ARG A 35 25.92 -5.08 -1.21
C ARG A 35 27.09 -4.11 -1.43
N ASP A 36 26.79 -2.84 -1.66
CA ASP A 36 27.80 -1.82 -1.93
C ASP A 36 28.48 -1.37 -0.64
N ALA A 37 27.73 -1.34 0.47
CA ALA A 37 28.31 -1.13 1.78
C ALA A 37 29.37 -2.19 2.12
N VAL A 38 29.08 -3.49 1.86
CA VAL A 38 30.04 -4.58 2.06
C VAL A 38 31.23 -4.48 1.11
N ARG A 39 31.01 -4.11 -0.17
CA ARG A 39 32.08 -3.91 -1.15
C ARG A 39 33.03 -2.77 -0.77
N ALA A 40 32.52 -1.72 -0.13
CA ALA A 40 33.36 -0.65 0.38
C ALA A 40 34.42 -1.16 1.38
N GLY A 41 34.20 -2.31 2.02
CA GLY A 41 35.20 -3.00 2.84
C GLY A 41 36.48 -3.41 2.09
N ALA A 42 36.45 -3.50 0.76
CA ALA A 42 37.62 -3.78 -0.05
C ALA A 42 38.49 -2.55 -0.34
N LEU A 43 38.02 -1.33 -0.02
CA LEU A 43 38.73 -0.08 -0.35
C LEU A 43 40.05 0.05 0.43
N SER A 44 40.08 -0.34 1.70
CA SER A 44 41.31 -0.40 2.50
C SER A 44 41.14 -1.24 3.75
N ALA A 45 42.25 -1.49 4.47
CA ALA A 45 42.23 -2.18 5.76
C ALA A 45 41.30 -1.49 6.79
N ARG A 46 41.19 -0.16 6.73
CA ARG A 46 40.26 0.60 7.58
C ARG A 46 38.81 0.30 7.23
N TRP A 47 38.45 0.27 5.95
CA TRP A 47 37.05 0.06 5.57
C TRP A 47 36.58 -1.38 5.77
N ARG A 48 37.50 -2.35 5.76
CA ARG A 48 37.23 -3.79 5.88
C ARG A 48 36.28 -4.16 7.01
N HIS A 49 36.36 -3.46 8.15
CA HIS A 49 35.59 -3.81 9.34
C HIS A 49 34.29 -2.98 9.50
N LEU A 50 34.12 -1.90 8.73
CA LEU A 50 32.97 -1.00 8.87
C LEU A 50 31.62 -1.67 8.54
N PRO A 51 31.48 -2.52 7.50
CA PRO A 51 30.21 -3.20 7.22
C PRO A 51 29.70 -4.08 8.38
N TYR A 52 30.63 -4.58 9.20
CA TYR A 52 30.33 -5.41 10.38
C TYR A 52 29.98 -4.58 11.62
N ARG A 53 29.93 -3.25 11.50
CA ARG A 53 29.51 -2.32 12.57
C ARG A 53 28.19 -1.61 12.26
N LEU A 54 27.58 -1.86 11.09
CA LEU A 54 26.32 -1.23 10.71
C LEU A 54 25.20 -1.56 11.70
N SER A 55 24.41 -0.57 12.09
CA SER A 55 23.26 -0.76 12.98
C SER A 55 21.97 -1.10 12.22
N ARG A 56 21.97 -0.84 10.90
CA ARG A 56 20.85 -1.07 9.98
C ARG A 56 21.26 -2.07 8.91
N LEU A 57 20.58 -3.21 8.88
CA LEU A 57 20.92 -4.32 7.99
C LEU A 57 19.71 -4.72 7.14
N HIS A 58 19.83 -4.53 5.83
CA HIS A 58 18.82 -4.96 4.88
C HIS A 58 19.42 -6.06 3.99
N LEU A 59 19.13 -7.33 4.31
CA LEU A 59 19.58 -8.46 3.52
C LEU A 59 18.46 -8.92 2.59
N ASN A 60 18.71 -8.85 1.29
CA ASN A 60 17.79 -9.37 0.29
C ASN A 60 18.40 -10.60 -0.38
N ALA A 61 17.76 -11.75 -0.18
CA ALA A 61 18.17 -13.01 -0.77
C ALA A 61 18.15 -12.94 -2.31
N GLY A 62 17.32 -12.08 -2.90
CA GLY A 62 17.28 -11.75 -4.34
C GLY A 62 18.59 -11.23 -4.92
N HIS A 63 19.52 -10.70 -4.10
CA HIS A 63 20.85 -10.29 -4.57
C HIS A 63 21.78 -11.48 -4.85
N PHE A 64 21.47 -12.67 -4.30
CA PHE A 64 22.26 -13.89 -4.45
C PHE A 64 21.73 -14.72 -5.62
N HIS A 65 22.12 -14.32 -6.83
CA HIS A 65 21.79 -15.04 -8.07
C HIS A 65 22.68 -16.28 -8.19
N ARG A 66 22.07 -17.47 -8.07
CA ARG A 66 22.70 -18.79 -8.22
C ARG A 66 21.87 -19.64 -9.19
N ALA A 67 22.36 -20.82 -9.56
CA ALA A 67 21.68 -21.68 -10.52
C ALA A 67 20.34 -22.18 -9.97
N THR A 68 20.25 -22.43 -8.66
CA THR A 68 19.02 -22.85 -7.99
C THR A 68 18.63 -21.92 -6.85
N LEU A 69 17.33 -21.93 -6.50
CA LEU A 69 16.83 -21.22 -5.31
C LEU A 69 17.50 -21.70 -4.02
N LEU A 70 17.78 -23.00 -3.93
CA LEU A 70 18.41 -23.62 -2.78
C LEU A 70 19.84 -23.08 -2.58
N GLU A 71 20.64 -23.02 -3.65
CA GLU A 71 21.99 -22.43 -3.62
C GLU A 71 21.97 -20.93 -3.29
N GLY A 72 21.04 -20.19 -3.88
CA GLY A 72 20.88 -18.75 -3.60
C GLY A 72 20.53 -18.50 -2.14
N MET A 73 19.67 -19.34 -1.57
CA MET A 73 19.32 -19.31 -0.14
C MET A 73 20.48 -19.75 0.76
N GLY A 74 21.32 -20.69 0.32
CA GLY A 74 22.56 -21.07 1.01
C GLY A 74 23.55 -19.91 1.09
N ALA A 75 23.79 -19.22 -0.03
CA ALA A 75 24.66 -18.04 -0.06
C ALA A 75 24.10 -16.87 0.78
N PHE A 76 22.77 -16.69 0.78
CA PHE A 76 22.09 -15.75 1.67
C PHE A 76 22.32 -16.10 3.14
N LYS A 77 22.15 -17.38 3.51
CA LYS A 77 22.43 -17.88 4.86
C LYS A 77 23.87 -17.58 5.26
N ASP A 78 24.85 -17.86 4.41
CA ASP A 78 26.26 -17.60 4.72
C ASP A 78 26.56 -16.12 4.92
N ALA A 79 25.95 -15.25 4.10
CA ALA A 79 26.06 -13.80 4.26
C ALA A 79 25.40 -13.32 5.55
N ALA A 80 24.20 -13.80 5.86
CA ALA A 80 23.50 -13.52 7.11
C ALA A 80 24.32 -14.00 8.31
N CYS A 81 24.90 -15.21 8.26
CA CYS A 81 25.84 -15.69 9.27
C CYS A 81 26.96 -14.68 9.46
N ARG A 82 27.68 -14.27 8.42
CA ARG A 82 28.82 -13.35 8.57
C ARG A 82 28.44 -11.97 9.09
N LEU A 83 27.25 -11.48 8.75
CA LEU A 83 26.81 -10.13 9.11
C LEU A 83 26.10 -10.05 10.47
N LEU A 84 25.45 -11.14 10.90
CA LEU A 84 24.76 -11.23 12.19
C LEU A 84 25.63 -11.87 13.27
N SER A 85 26.56 -12.76 12.87
CA SER A 85 27.52 -13.37 13.81
C SER A 85 28.44 -12.34 14.41
N VAL A 86 28.65 -12.49 15.71
CA VAL A 86 29.75 -11.88 16.44
C VAL A 86 31.00 -12.66 16.08
N CYS A 87 31.93 -12.13 15.29
CA CYS A 87 33.28 -12.70 15.29
C CYS A 87 34.35 -11.65 14.95
N PRO A 88 35.44 -11.55 15.74
CA PRO A 88 35.70 -12.26 17.01
C PRO A 88 35.03 -11.55 18.21
N PRO A 89 35.05 -12.15 19.42
CA PRO A 89 34.69 -11.44 20.65
C PRO A 89 35.37 -10.07 20.69
N PRO A 90 34.72 -9.04 21.23
CA PRO A 90 35.40 -7.78 21.43
C PRO A 90 36.70 -8.08 22.18
N ALA A 91 37.84 -7.69 21.61
CA ALA A 91 39.04 -7.47 22.40
C ALA A 91 38.59 -6.70 23.65
N ALA A 92 38.96 -7.19 24.83
CA ALA A 92 38.44 -6.75 26.12
C ALA A 92 38.14 -5.24 26.13
N GLY A 93 36.86 -4.87 26.28
CA GLY A 93 36.43 -3.47 26.39
C GLY A 93 35.63 -2.86 25.24
N LYS A 94 35.26 -3.60 24.17
CA LYS A 94 34.32 -3.09 23.14
C LYS A 94 32.89 -3.58 23.37
N SER A 95 31.91 -2.67 23.38
CA SER A 95 30.49 -2.97 23.50
C SER A 95 30.01 -3.86 22.34
N PRO A 96 29.11 -4.83 22.58
CA PRO A 96 28.55 -5.67 21.53
C PRO A 96 27.85 -4.81 20.47
N ARG A 97 27.95 -5.22 19.20
CA ARG A 97 27.30 -4.53 18.09
C ARG A 97 25.79 -4.51 18.31
N VAL A 98 25.22 -3.32 18.28
CA VAL A 98 23.78 -3.08 18.31
C VAL A 98 23.23 -3.07 16.90
N ILE A 99 22.24 -3.92 16.62
CA ILE A 99 21.48 -3.90 15.37
C ILE A 99 20.11 -3.31 15.70
N GLU A 100 19.90 -2.04 15.36
CA GLU A 100 18.65 -1.35 15.66
C GLU A 100 17.53 -1.75 14.67
N THR A 101 17.90 -2.01 13.42
CA THR A 101 16.96 -2.36 12.35
C THR A 101 17.50 -3.54 11.54
N LEU A 102 16.69 -4.60 11.44
CA LEU A 102 17.00 -5.75 10.61
C LEU A 102 15.81 -6.06 9.70
N ALA A 103 16.06 -5.99 8.40
CA ALA A 103 15.10 -6.33 7.35
C ALA A 103 15.64 -7.49 6.52
N LEU A 104 14.93 -8.61 6.50
CA LEU A 104 15.28 -9.79 5.73
C LEU A 104 14.24 -10.03 4.64
N THR A 105 14.68 -10.06 3.39
CA THR A 105 13.87 -10.49 2.25
C THR A 105 14.33 -11.87 1.81
N PHE A 106 13.48 -12.89 1.90
CA PHE A 106 13.85 -14.27 1.59
C PHE A 106 12.67 -15.11 1.10
N CYS A 107 12.93 -16.37 0.73
CA CYS A 107 11.88 -17.29 0.28
C CYS A 107 11.69 -18.40 1.31
N VAL A 108 10.45 -18.90 1.43
CA VAL A 108 10.15 -20.08 2.24
C VAL A 108 10.96 -21.26 1.69
N SER A 109 11.91 -21.74 2.49
CA SER A 109 12.78 -22.86 2.16
C SER A 109 13.12 -23.60 3.44
N ALA A 110 12.49 -24.76 3.65
CA ALA A 110 12.61 -25.57 4.86
C ALA A 110 14.03 -25.65 5.49
N PRO A 111 15.13 -25.92 4.74
CA PRO A 111 16.46 -26.05 5.36
C PRO A 111 17.04 -24.73 5.90
N HIS A 112 16.50 -23.58 5.51
CA HIS A 112 17.05 -22.27 5.85
C HIS A 112 16.22 -21.50 6.88
N LEU A 113 14.94 -21.84 7.06
CA LEU A 113 14.04 -21.15 7.97
C LEU A 113 14.50 -21.25 9.43
N SER A 114 14.94 -22.43 9.86
CA SER A 114 15.43 -22.65 11.24
C SER A 114 16.65 -21.80 11.59
N PHE A 115 17.50 -21.54 10.59
CA PHE A 115 18.64 -20.65 10.75
C PHE A 115 18.18 -19.20 10.89
N ILE A 116 17.28 -18.74 10.02
CA ILE A 116 16.78 -17.36 10.06
C ILE A 116 16.12 -17.09 11.41
N GLY A 117 15.27 -18.02 11.90
CA GLY A 117 14.65 -17.91 13.22
C GLY A 117 15.68 -17.72 14.33
N ARG A 118 16.66 -18.61 14.44
CA ARG A 118 17.72 -18.52 15.46
C ARG A 118 18.57 -17.27 15.36
N ALA A 119 18.95 -16.88 14.15
CA ALA A 119 19.76 -15.69 13.94
C ALA A 119 19.04 -14.42 14.40
N VAL A 120 17.71 -14.38 14.26
CA VAL A 120 16.88 -13.26 14.70
C VAL A 120 16.72 -13.26 16.21
N GLU A 121 16.47 -14.41 16.83
CA GLU A 121 16.40 -14.53 18.29
C GLU A 121 17.70 -14.07 18.96
N ASP A 122 18.85 -14.42 18.38
CA ASP A 122 20.17 -13.96 18.84
C ASP A 122 20.39 -12.45 18.68
N VAL A 123 19.79 -11.83 17.66
CA VAL A 123 19.85 -10.36 17.50
C VAL A 123 18.95 -9.68 18.52
N VAL A 124 17.75 -10.22 18.73
CA VAL A 124 16.73 -9.67 19.63
C VAL A 124 17.15 -9.79 21.10
N SER A 125 17.79 -10.89 21.49
CA SER A 125 18.26 -11.14 22.87
C SER A 125 19.26 -10.08 23.37
N ARG A 126 19.86 -9.30 22.46
CA ARG A 126 20.81 -8.22 22.77
C ARG A 126 20.13 -6.90 23.20
N GLY A 127 18.80 -6.82 23.18
CA GLY A 127 18.04 -5.78 23.91
C GLY A 127 17.98 -4.38 23.28
N HIS A 128 18.48 -4.18 22.05
CA HIS A 128 18.55 -2.85 21.41
C HIS A 128 17.88 -2.76 20.04
N THR A 129 17.19 -3.83 19.61
CA THR A 129 16.50 -3.88 18.31
C THR A 129 15.18 -3.13 18.38
N LYS A 130 15.00 -2.13 17.52
CA LYS A 130 13.78 -1.29 17.45
C LYS A 130 12.80 -1.77 16.40
N CYS A 131 13.32 -2.26 15.26
CA CYS A 131 12.51 -2.60 14.10
C CYS A 131 12.98 -3.91 13.48
N PHE A 132 12.03 -4.81 13.25
CA PHE A 132 12.27 -6.08 12.62
C PHE A 132 11.27 -6.33 11.49
N GLN A 133 11.79 -6.62 10.30
CA GLN A 133 10.98 -6.78 9.09
C GLN A 133 11.31 -8.08 8.36
N PHE A 134 10.24 -8.79 7.99
CA PHE A 134 10.30 -9.88 7.02
C PHE A 134 9.55 -9.51 5.74
N ASP A 135 10.20 -9.79 4.62
CA ASP A 135 9.57 -9.82 3.30
C ASP A 135 9.79 -11.19 2.68
N ILE A 136 8.75 -12.03 2.76
CA ILE A 136 8.81 -13.40 2.29
C ILE A 136 8.23 -13.43 0.89
N CYS A 137 9.12 -13.30 -0.10
CA CYS A 137 8.76 -13.36 -1.50
C CYS A 137 8.80 -14.79 -2.03
N SER A 138 7.91 -15.13 -2.95
CA SER A 138 8.08 -16.35 -3.74
C SER A 138 8.98 -16.04 -4.94
N ARG A 139 10.29 -16.35 -4.88
CA ARG A 139 11.14 -16.30 -6.09
C ARG A 139 10.82 -17.44 -7.04
N CYS A 140 9.97 -17.18 -8.03
CA CYS A 140 10.02 -17.85 -9.32
C CYS A 140 9.97 -16.77 -10.42
N LYS A 141 11.12 -16.50 -11.03
CA LYS A 141 11.17 -15.85 -12.36
C LYS A 141 10.92 -16.85 -13.49
N ASP A 142 10.87 -18.13 -13.17
CA ASP A 142 10.44 -19.16 -14.09
C ASP A 142 8.91 -19.08 -14.21
N GLY A 143 8.39 -18.83 -15.41
CA GLY A 143 6.97 -18.59 -15.72
C GLY A 143 6.01 -19.74 -15.38
N THR A 144 6.47 -20.72 -14.60
CA THR A 144 5.71 -21.85 -14.09
C THR A 144 4.59 -21.38 -13.16
N ARG A 145 3.35 -21.65 -13.58
CA ARG A 145 2.13 -21.35 -12.81
C ARG A 145 2.13 -22.21 -11.53
N ARG A 146 2.13 -21.56 -10.36
CA ARG A 146 2.06 -22.30 -9.09
C ARG A 146 0.77 -23.09 -8.96
N THR A 147 0.92 -24.36 -8.59
CA THR A 147 -0.20 -25.25 -8.24
C THR A 147 -0.75 -24.85 -6.88
N THR A 148 -2.04 -25.12 -6.65
CA THR A 148 -2.66 -24.90 -5.32
C THR A 148 -1.93 -25.67 -4.23
N GLN A 149 -1.50 -26.90 -4.54
CA GLN A 149 -0.78 -27.77 -3.60
C GLN A 149 0.54 -27.15 -3.13
N LEU A 150 1.32 -26.56 -4.05
CA LEU A 150 2.57 -25.88 -3.69
C LEU A 150 2.32 -24.69 -2.76
N LEU A 151 1.30 -23.85 -3.04
CA LEU A 151 0.97 -22.71 -2.18
C LEU A 151 0.56 -23.15 -0.77
N THR A 152 -0.20 -24.24 -0.65
CA THR A 152 -0.60 -24.83 0.63
C THR A 152 0.61 -25.35 1.40
N GLU A 153 1.54 -26.03 0.71
CA GLU A 153 2.75 -26.53 1.35
C GLU A 153 3.64 -25.38 1.85
N LEU A 154 3.85 -24.34 1.03
CA LEU A 154 4.60 -23.15 1.45
C LEU A 154 3.94 -22.43 2.63
N GLY A 155 2.61 -22.33 2.63
CA GLY A 155 1.85 -21.76 3.75
C GLY A 155 2.05 -22.55 5.05
N LYS A 156 1.92 -23.88 4.99
CA LYS A 156 2.18 -24.77 6.14
C LYS A 156 3.61 -24.65 6.67
N GLN A 157 4.61 -24.63 5.77
CA GLN A 157 6.01 -24.46 6.16
C GLN A 157 6.24 -23.11 6.84
N PHE A 158 5.63 -22.04 6.33
CA PHE A 158 5.71 -20.73 6.95
C PHE A 158 5.03 -20.70 8.33
N MET A 159 3.82 -21.26 8.47
CA MET A 159 3.13 -21.30 9.76
C MET A 159 3.91 -22.13 10.78
N SER A 160 4.46 -23.29 10.38
CA SER A 160 5.36 -24.09 11.22
C SER A 160 6.60 -23.31 11.65
N PHE A 161 7.20 -22.54 10.74
CA PHE A 161 8.31 -21.64 11.05
C PHE A 161 7.91 -20.56 12.08
N SER A 162 6.74 -19.93 11.92
CA SER A 162 6.26 -18.92 12.87
C SER A 162 6.05 -19.48 14.27
N SER A 163 5.46 -20.68 14.38
CA SER A 163 5.21 -21.34 15.65
C SER A 163 6.50 -21.87 16.31
N ALA A 164 7.52 -22.21 15.51
CA ALA A 164 8.79 -22.73 16.03
C ALA A 164 9.71 -21.63 16.60
N TYR A 165 9.53 -20.37 16.21
CA TYR A 165 10.37 -19.23 16.64
C TYR A 165 9.52 -18.07 17.17
N PRO A 166 8.73 -18.28 18.24
CA PRO A 166 7.79 -17.28 18.75
C PRO A 166 8.50 -16.01 19.23
N VAL A 167 9.74 -16.11 19.73
CA VAL A 167 10.52 -14.93 20.14
C VAL A 167 10.88 -14.08 18.92
N ALA A 168 11.33 -14.68 17.81
CA ALA A 168 11.59 -13.92 16.59
C ALA A 168 10.33 -13.19 16.08
N PHE A 169 9.19 -13.89 16.07
CA PHE A 169 7.93 -13.36 15.56
C PHE A 169 7.27 -12.34 16.50
N GLY A 170 7.42 -12.49 17.81
CA GLY A 170 6.96 -11.50 18.80
C GLY A 170 7.60 -10.11 18.61
N TRP A 171 8.79 -10.05 18.02
CA TRP A 171 9.50 -8.80 17.72
C TRP A 171 9.27 -8.25 16.31
N LEU A 172 8.59 -8.99 15.42
CA LEU A 172 8.28 -8.50 14.08
C LEU A 172 7.41 -7.25 14.16
N THR A 173 7.82 -6.22 13.42
CA THR A 173 7.10 -4.96 13.27
C THR A 173 6.44 -4.83 11.90
N PHE A 174 7.07 -5.38 10.87
CA PHE A 174 6.58 -5.38 9.48
C PHE A 174 6.68 -6.79 8.90
N LEU A 175 5.58 -7.29 8.33
CA LEU A 175 5.54 -8.58 7.68
C LEU A 175 4.89 -8.46 6.30
N THR A 176 5.62 -8.83 5.26
CA THR A 176 5.09 -9.04 3.92
C THR A 176 5.18 -10.51 3.58
N LEU A 177 4.06 -11.10 3.19
CA LEU A 177 3.98 -12.49 2.72
C LEU A 177 3.45 -12.48 1.31
N GLU A 178 4.13 -13.20 0.43
CA GLU A 178 3.73 -13.34 -0.95
C GLU A 178 3.52 -14.81 -1.30
N ASP A 179 2.40 -15.10 -1.96
CA ASP A 179 2.13 -16.38 -2.59
C ASP A 179 2.12 -17.58 -1.64
N LEU A 180 1.39 -17.42 -0.54
CA LEU A 180 1.11 -18.48 0.44
C LEU A 180 -0.38 -18.81 0.48
N ALA A 181 -0.73 -20.06 0.79
CA ALA A 181 -2.11 -20.44 1.12
C ALA A 181 -2.27 -20.73 2.61
N PHE A 182 -3.29 -20.15 3.22
CA PHE A 182 -3.57 -20.19 4.65
C PHE A 182 -4.82 -21.01 4.95
N GLY A 183 -4.79 -21.75 6.06
CA GLY A 183 -5.99 -22.26 6.72
C GLY A 183 -6.87 -21.14 7.25
N ASP A 184 -8.06 -21.49 7.74
CA ASP A 184 -9.09 -20.53 8.11
C ASP A 184 -8.70 -19.64 9.30
N SER A 185 -7.89 -20.15 10.23
CA SER A 185 -7.41 -19.40 11.40
C SER A 185 -5.98 -18.86 11.27
N ASP A 186 -5.18 -19.37 10.32
CA ASP A 186 -3.73 -19.14 10.25
C ASP A 186 -3.35 -17.65 10.26
N VAL A 187 -4.08 -16.80 9.53
CA VAL A 187 -3.77 -15.36 9.48
C VAL A 187 -4.04 -14.69 10.84
N ALA A 188 -5.11 -15.08 11.54
CA ALA A 188 -5.40 -14.58 12.87
C ALA A 188 -4.42 -15.12 13.91
N ASP A 189 -4.03 -16.40 13.80
CA ASP A 189 -2.99 -17.03 14.63
C ASP A 189 -1.64 -16.31 14.46
N LEU A 190 -1.26 -16.00 13.22
CA LEU A 190 -0.05 -15.25 12.90
C LEU A 190 -0.05 -13.85 13.54
N ILE A 191 -1.14 -13.10 13.40
CA ILE A 191 -1.25 -11.76 14.00
C ILE A 191 -1.16 -11.86 15.53
N ARG A 192 -1.81 -12.87 16.14
CA ARG A 192 -1.74 -13.10 17.60
C ARG A 192 -0.34 -13.49 18.07
N GLY A 193 0.44 -14.18 17.24
CA GLY A 193 1.82 -14.56 17.56
C GLY A 193 2.86 -13.46 17.40
N CYS A 194 2.48 -12.28 16.87
CA CYS A 194 3.41 -11.17 16.61
C CYS A 194 3.06 -9.93 17.43
N ASP A 195 3.51 -9.88 18.70
CA ASP A 195 3.15 -8.83 19.67
C ASP A 195 3.41 -7.39 19.19
N LYS A 196 4.52 -7.18 18.47
CA LYS A 196 4.93 -5.85 17.98
C LYS A 196 4.49 -5.54 16.55
N LEU A 197 3.70 -6.41 15.91
CA LEU A 197 3.35 -6.28 14.51
C LEU A 197 2.46 -5.05 14.27
N LYS A 198 2.95 -4.12 13.45
CA LYS A 198 2.24 -2.91 13.03
C LYS A 198 1.72 -3.00 11.61
N ASP A 199 2.41 -3.74 10.76
CA ASP A 199 2.22 -3.72 9.31
C ASP A 199 2.15 -5.15 8.76
N LEU A 200 1.01 -5.56 8.20
CA LEU A 200 0.85 -6.88 7.56
C LEU A 200 0.38 -6.77 6.11
N LYS A 201 1.21 -7.25 5.17
CA LYS A 201 0.92 -7.24 3.72
C LYS A 201 0.83 -8.66 3.19
N LEU A 202 -0.31 -9.03 2.63
CA LEU A 202 -0.57 -10.34 2.03
C LEU A 202 -0.73 -10.17 0.52
N ARG A 203 0.28 -10.60 -0.25
CA ARG A 203 0.39 -10.44 -1.71
C ARG A 203 0.13 -11.75 -2.42
N SER A 204 -0.85 -11.79 -3.32
CA SER A 204 -1.22 -12.97 -4.11
C SER A 204 -1.50 -14.24 -3.28
N CYS A 205 -1.71 -14.08 -1.97
CA CYS A 205 -2.04 -15.15 -1.04
C CYS A 205 -3.50 -15.60 -1.19
N ARG A 206 -3.87 -16.69 -0.51
CA ARG A 206 -5.23 -17.24 -0.56
C ARG A 206 -5.59 -18.00 0.70
N LEU A 207 -6.87 -18.25 0.89
CA LEU A 207 -7.30 -19.38 1.73
C LEU A 207 -7.14 -20.70 0.96
N VAL A 208 -6.90 -21.79 1.70
CA VAL A 208 -6.93 -23.15 1.15
C VAL A 208 -8.29 -23.38 0.51
N ASP A 209 -9.37 -23.20 1.28
CA ASP A 209 -10.72 -23.07 0.73
C ASP A 209 -11.00 -21.61 0.30
N ARG A 210 -11.04 -21.40 -1.01
CA ARG A 210 -11.31 -20.08 -1.61
C ARG A 210 -12.76 -19.62 -1.44
N HIS A 211 -13.67 -20.50 -1.02
CA HIS A 211 -15.08 -20.22 -0.79
C HIS A 211 -15.36 -19.83 0.66
N SER A 212 -14.40 -20.02 1.56
CA SER A 212 -14.46 -19.56 2.94
C SER A 212 -14.27 -18.05 3.08
N ALA A 213 -14.81 -17.51 4.16
CA ALA A 213 -14.53 -16.16 4.63
C ALA A 213 -13.25 -16.17 5.47
N LEU A 214 -12.34 -15.24 5.20
CA LEU A 214 -11.19 -14.97 6.05
C LEU A 214 -11.66 -14.14 7.24
N LYS A 215 -11.61 -14.71 8.45
CA LYS A 215 -12.01 -14.05 9.68
C LYS A 215 -10.79 -13.61 10.48
N ILE A 216 -10.74 -12.34 10.85
CA ILE A 216 -9.68 -11.76 11.67
C ILE A 216 -10.31 -11.19 12.94
N ASP A 217 -10.10 -11.89 14.04
CA ASP A 217 -10.50 -11.46 15.38
C ASP A 217 -9.26 -11.39 16.27
N THR A 218 -8.74 -10.18 16.46
CA THR A 218 -7.45 -9.91 17.11
C THR A 218 -7.56 -8.64 17.97
N PRO A 219 -8.39 -8.63 19.03
CA PRO A 219 -8.71 -7.43 19.80
C PRO A 219 -7.52 -6.85 20.57
N HIS A 220 -6.52 -7.67 20.89
CA HIS A 220 -5.33 -7.26 21.64
C HIS A 220 -4.12 -6.94 20.76
N ALA A 221 -4.21 -7.20 19.45
CA ALA A 221 -3.09 -6.99 18.54
C ALA A 221 -2.87 -5.49 18.27
N GLY A 222 -1.60 -5.08 18.24
CA GLY A 222 -1.19 -3.72 17.95
C GLY A 222 -1.19 -3.34 16.46
N LEU A 223 -1.87 -4.11 15.61
CA LEU A 223 -1.82 -4.01 14.14
C LEU A 223 -2.42 -2.70 13.65
N GLU A 224 -1.61 -1.85 13.04
CA GLU A 224 -2.01 -0.53 12.56
C GLU A 224 -2.38 -0.52 11.09
N ASN A 225 -1.76 -1.37 10.28
CA ASN A 225 -1.94 -1.35 8.85
C ASN A 225 -2.04 -2.77 8.25
N LEU A 226 -3.05 -2.99 7.42
CA LEU A 226 -3.36 -4.29 6.82
C LEU A 226 -3.63 -4.15 5.33
N TRP A 227 -2.89 -4.90 4.51
CA TRP A 227 -3.01 -4.89 3.06
C TRP A 227 -3.28 -6.27 2.49
N PHE A 228 -4.31 -6.37 1.65
CA PHE A 228 -4.62 -7.53 0.83
C PHE A 228 -4.45 -7.21 -0.64
N ILE A 229 -3.35 -7.67 -1.25
CA ILE A 229 -3.03 -7.46 -2.66
C ILE A 229 -3.34 -8.74 -3.42
N SER A 230 -4.43 -8.76 -4.20
CA SER A 230 -4.85 -9.95 -4.96
C SER A 230 -5.08 -11.20 -4.10
N PHE A 231 -5.52 -11.02 -2.85
CA PHE A 231 -5.85 -12.13 -1.95
C PHE A 231 -7.10 -12.89 -2.45
N ARG A 232 -7.10 -14.23 -2.36
CA ARG A 232 -8.23 -15.05 -2.81
C ARG A 232 -8.97 -15.73 -1.65
N CYS A 233 -10.16 -15.22 -1.36
CA CYS A 233 -11.19 -15.81 -0.48
C CYS A 233 -12.58 -15.40 -0.99
N ALA A 234 -13.64 -15.83 -0.30
CA ALA A 234 -15.00 -15.37 -0.61
C ALA A 234 -15.30 -13.99 0.00
N LEU A 235 -14.84 -13.75 1.24
CA LEU A 235 -15.10 -12.56 2.05
C LEU A 235 -13.91 -12.30 2.98
N ILE A 236 -13.62 -11.05 3.29
CA ILE A 236 -12.70 -10.66 4.37
C ILE A 236 -13.53 -10.04 5.48
N GLU A 237 -13.52 -10.66 6.66
CA GLU A 237 -14.28 -10.23 7.83
C GLU A 237 -13.31 -9.85 8.96
N LEU A 238 -13.17 -8.56 9.22
CA LEU A 238 -12.42 -8.02 10.35
C LEU A 238 -13.39 -7.92 11.54
N ILE A 239 -13.44 -8.95 12.39
CA ILE A 239 -14.37 -9.02 13.52
C ILE A 239 -14.01 -7.98 14.58
N SER A 240 -12.76 -7.97 15.04
CA SER A 240 -12.24 -6.99 15.99
C SER A 240 -10.76 -6.72 15.75
N VAL A 241 -10.43 -5.51 15.28
CA VAL A 241 -9.05 -5.06 15.03
C VAL A 241 -8.92 -3.59 15.44
N PRO A 242 -8.95 -3.29 16.75
CA PRO A 242 -9.21 -1.94 17.23
C PRO A 242 -8.13 -0.91 16.92
N LYS A 243 -6.87 -1.35 16.79
CA LYS A 243 -5.72 -0.51 16.47
C LYS A 243 -5.51 -0.28 14.97
N LEU A 244 -6.37 -0.85 14.11
CA LEU A 244 -6.23 -0.72 12.67
C LEU A 244 -6.53 0.71 12.23
N ARG A 245 -5.56 1.36 11.60
CA ARG A 245 -5.62 2.75 11.09
C ARG A 245 -5.74 2.80 9.58
N ILE A 246 -5.05 1.92 8.87
CA ILE A 246 -5.06 1.85 7.40
C ILE A 246 -5.45 0.45 6.96
N PHE A 247 -6.54 0.38 6.19
CA PHE A 247 -6.97 -0.86 5.55
C PHE A 247 -6.94 -0.71 4.03
N TRP A 248 -6.26 -1.63 3.35
CA TRP A 248 -6.15 -1.64 1.90
C TRP A 248 -6.50 -3.01 1.35
N CYS A 249 -7.41 -3.08 0.40
CA CYS A 249 -7.83 -4.32 -0.21
C CYS A 249 -8.00 -4.17 -1.72
N TRP A 250 -7.29 -4.99 -2.48
CA TRP A 250 -7.43 -5.09 -3.92
C TRP A 250 -7.83 -6.52 -4.32
N SER A 251 -9.06 -6.67 -4.83
CA SER A 251 -9.60 -7.95 -5.26
C SER A 251 -9.81 -8.02 -6.77
N ARG A 252 -9.75 -9.24 -7.33
CA ARG A 252 -10.14 -9.52 -8.73
C ARG A 252 -11.66 -9.70 -8.89
N LYS A 253 -12.39 -9.80 -7.78
CA LYS A 253 -13.85 -9.85 -7.71
C LYS A 253 -14.31 -8.61 -6.91
N ASN A 254 -15.60 -8.27 -6.95
CA ASN A 254 -16.20 -7.37 -5.93
C ASN A 254 -15.65 -7.78 -4.56
N PRO A 255 -15.05 -6.86 -3.79
CA PRO A 255 -14.54 -7.18 -2.48
C PRO A 255 -15.70 -7.10 -1.49
N PRO A 256 -16.33 -8.20 -1.06
CA PRO A 256 -17.08 -8.11 0.18
C PRO A 256 -16.00 -8.11 1.28
N VAL A 257 -15.77 -6.93 1.82
CA VAL A 257 -15.04 -6.73 3.07
C VAL A 257 -16.08 -6.35 4.11
N ARG A 258 -15.97 -6.89 5.33
CA ARG A 258 -16.78 -6.49 6.48
C ARG A 258 -15.86 -6.08 7.61
N CYS A 259 -15.95 -4.82 8.01
CA CYS A 259 -15.25 -4.26 9.14
C CYS A 259 -16.20 -4.17 10.33
N GLY A 260 -16.05 -5.11 11.27
CA GLY A 260 -16.64 -5.11 12.61
C GLY A 260 -16.02 -4.01 13.47
N TYR A 261 -15.41 -4.33 14.61
CA TYR A 261 -14.90 -3.35 15.56
C TYR A 261 -13.53 -2.76 15.16
N VAL A 262 -13.52 -1.52 14.64
CA VAL A 262 -12.34 -0.82 14.10
C VAL A 262 -12.34 0.70 14.43
N PRO A 263 -12.39 1.10 15.72
CA PRO A 263 -12.51 2.50 16.13
C PRO A 263 -11.40 3.45 15.63
N GLU A 264 -10.16 2.98 15.46
CA GLU A 264 -9.05 3.83 15.02
C GLU A 264 -8.88 3.91 13.48
N LEU A 265 -9.80 3.28 12.73
CA LEU A 265 -9.71 3.19 11.28
C LEU A 265 -9.85 4.58 10.64
N TYR A 266 -8.76 5.05 10.06
CA TYR A 266 -8.61 6.41 9.54
C TYR A 266 -8.69 6.46 8.02
N LYS A 267 -8.06 5.49 7.35
CA LYS A 267 -7.99 5.41 5.89
C LYS A 267 -8.39 4.03 5.40
N VAL A 268 -9.28 4.01 4.41
CA VAL A 268 -9.65 2.79 3.69
C VAL A 268 -9.42 2.98 2.20
N GLU A 269 -8.82 1.99 1.57
CA GLU A 269 -8.62 1.95 0.13
C GLU A 269 -9.07 0.59 -0.43
N LEU A 270 -10.14 0.60 -1.23
CA LEU A 270 -10.74 -0.59 -1.82
C LEU A 270 -10.60 -0.54 -3.34
N GLY A 271 -10.05 -1.59 -3.93
CA GLY A 271 -9.90 -1.76 -5.36
C GLY A 271 -10.56 -3.04 -5.86
N SER A 272 -11.25 -2.96 -6.99
CA SER A 272 -11.88 -4.12 -7.63
C SER A 272 -11.77 -4.07 -9.14
N ARG A 273 -11.38 -5.18 -9.76
CA ARG A 273 -11.58 -5.43 -11.21
C ARG A 273 -12.87 -6.20 -11.45
N ALA A 274 -13.97 -5.65 -10.95
CA ALA A 274 -15.28 -6.25 -10.98
C ALA A 274 -15.72 -6.65 -12.40
N LYS A 275 -16.36 -7.80 -12.58
CA LYS A 275 -17.00 -8.16 -13.86
C LYS A 275 -18.43 -7.64 -13.91
N ALA A 276 -18.94 -7.39 -15.12
CA ALA A 276 -20.32 -6.91 -15.34
C ALA A 276 -21.39 -7.81 -14.68
N SER A 277 -21.15 -9.12 -14.60
CA SER A 277 -22.06 -10.08 -13.94
C SER A 277 -22.09 -10.01 -12.41
N GLN A 278 -21.23 -9.20 -11.78
CA GLN A 278 -21.18 -9.12 -10.32
C GLN A 278 -22.20 -8.11 -9.79
N VAL A 279 -22.82 -8.43 -8.65
CA VAL A 279 -23.80 -7.55 -7.99
C VAL A 279 -23.07 -6.44 -7.23
N PRO A 280 -23.38 -5.15 -7.44
CA PRO A 280 -22.87 -4.05 -6.63
C PRO A 280 -23.23 -4.23 -5.14
N PHE A 281 -22.36 -3.81 -4.24
CA PHE A 281 -22.60 -3.92 -2.79
C PHE A 281 -22.71 -2.54 -2.13
N ALA A 282 -23.35 -2.52 -0.96
CA ALA A 282 -23.53 -1.35 -0.12
C ALA A 282 -22.28 -1.08 0.74
N LEU A 283 -21.83 0.18 0.84
CA LEU A 283 -20.72 0.55 1.71
C LEU A 283 -21.09 0.40 3.20
N SER A 284 -22.37 0.50 3.54
CA SER A 284 -22.87 0.24 4.89
C SER A 284 -22.65 -1.21 5.32
N GLU A 285 -22.61 -2.15 4.38
CA GLU A 285 -22.27 -3.55 4.65
C GLU A 285 -20.77 -3.72 4.95
N CYS A 286 -19.93 -2.79 4.48
CA CYS A 286 -18.48 -2.84 4.69
C CYS A 286 -18.02 -2.29 6.03
N PHE A 287 -18.71 -1.30 6.58
CA PHE A 287 -18.25 -0.61 7.78
C PHE A 287 -19.33 -0.64 8.85
N SER A 288 -18.99 -1.16 10.03
CA SER A 288 -19.84 -0.99 11.20
C SER A 288 -19.78 0.45 11.73
N ARG A 289 -20.74 0.79 12.59
CA ARG A 289 -20.78 2.08 13.32
C ARG A 289 -19.55 2.35 14.19
N SER A 290 -18.68 1.36 14.42
CA SER A 290 -17.46 1.56 15.18
C SER A 290 -16.40 2.38 14.43
N ALA A 291 -16.45 2.45 13.10
CA ALA A 291 -15.46 3.14 12.24
C ALA A 291 -15.57 4.68 12.29
N THR A 292 -15.66 5.24 13.50
CA THR A 292 -15.95 6.66 13.77
C THR A 292 -14.82 7.61 13.34
N ASN A 293 -13.57 7.14 13.27
CA ASN A 293 -12.42 7.95 12.85
C ASN A 293 -12.16 7.95 11.34
N LEU A 294 -13.05 7.35 10.54
CA LEU A 294 -12.85 7.22 9.10
C LEU A 294 -12.85 8.59 8.42
N SER A 295 -11.68 9.01 7.95
CA SER A 295 -11.44 10.34 7.38
C SER A 295 -11.10 10.29 5.89
N LYS A 296 -10.54 9.18 5.41
CA LYS A 296 -10.12 8.99 4.01
C LYS A 296 -10.71 7.72 3.41
N LEU A 297 -11.45 7.86 2.32
CA LEU A 297 -12.04 6.74 1.57
C LEU A 297 -11.63 6.78 0.11
N TYR A 298 -10.83 5.80 -0.32
CA TYR A 298 -10.32 5.69 -1.69
C TYR A 298 -10.91 4.44 -2.36
N LEU A 299 -11.58 4.62 -3.50
CA LEU A 299 -12.23 3.53 -4.24
C LEU A 299 -11.63 3.47 -5.63
N ASN A 300 -11.05 2.32 -6.01
CA ASN A 300 -10.39 2.12 -7.28
C ASN A 300 -11.19 1.16 -8.17
N PHE A 301 -11.74 1.71 -9.24
CA PHE A 301 -12.55 1.00 -10.22
C PHE A 301 -11.63 0.45 -11.31
N GLY A 302 -11.49 -0.87 -11.43
CA GLY A 302 -10.57 -1.47 -12.40
C GLY A 302 -11.24 -1.94 -13.69
N SER A 303 -12.52 -1.60 -13.89
CA SER A 303 -13.38 -2.07 -14.98
C SER A 303 -14.55 -1.12 -15.20
N GLN A 304 -15.38 -1.39 -16.22
CA GLN A 304 -16.61 -0.62 -16.51
C GLN A 304 -17.70 -0.77 -15.46
N MET A 305 -17.56 -1.71 -14.54
CA MET A 305 -18.58 -2.03 -13.54
C MET A 305 -18.40 -1.11 -12.32
N ILE A 306 -19.43 -0.31 -12.01
CA ILE A 306 -19.53 0.44 -10.75
C ILE A 306 -20.01 -0.50 -9.65
N TRP A 307 -19.08 -1.00 -8.84
CA TRP A 307 -19.34 -2.04 -7.84
C TRP A 307 -19.89 -1.52 -6.51
N ILE A 308 -20.22 -0.24 -6.44
CA ILE A 308 -20.85 0.43 -5.31
C ILE A 308 -22.33 0.66 -5.60
N LYS A 309 -23.18 0.23 -4.68
CA LYS A 309 -24.61 0.52 -4.66
C LYS A 309 -24.83 1.84 -3.89
N PRO A 310 -25.43 2.89 -4.50
CA PRO A 310 -25.88 4.08 -3.78
C PRO A 310 -26.92 3.74 -2.70
N GLU A 311 -26.83 4.40 -1.55
CA GLU A 311 -27.65 4.08 -0.36
C GLU A 311 -28.40 5.28 0.20
N HIS A 312 -29.32 5.02 1.13
CA HIS A 312 -30.01 6.07 1.86
C HIS A 312 -29.09 6.69 2.92
N PRO A 313 -29.08 8.03 3.12
CA PRO A 313 -28.17 8.70 4.06
C PRO A 313 -28.14 8.10 5.46
N LYS A 314 -29.31 7.78 6.02
CA LYS A 314 -29.47 7.13 7.33
C LYS A 314 -28.49 5.97 7.59
N GLU A 315 -28.11 5.20 6.55
CA GLU A 315 -27.19 4.05 6.70
C GLU A 315 -25.71 4.48 6.81
N LEU A 316 -25.31 5.52 6.08
CA LEU A 316 -23.91 5.91 5.92
C LEU A 316 -23.51 7.19 6.68
N THR A 317 -24.46 8.07 7.00
CA THR A 317 -24.17 9.36 7.62
C THR A 317 -23.39 9.21 8.93
N SER A 318 -23.71 8.19 9.74
CA SER A 318 -22.96 7.94 10.98
C SER A 318 -21.50 7.50 10.73
N ILE A 319 -21.26 6.77 9.65
CA ILE A 319 -19.94 6.21 9.29
C ILE A 319 -19.08 7.29 8.60
N PHE A 320 -19.66 8.10 7.72
CA PHE A 320 -18.95 9.11 6.92
C PHE A 320 -19.03 10.52 7.50
N ASN A 321 -19.50 10.67 8.75
CA ASN A 321 -19.63 11.98 9.40
C ASN A 321 -18.29 12.75 9.46
N ASN A 322 -17.18 12.02 9.63
CA ASN A 322 -15.82 12.56 9.73
C ASN A 322 -15.00 12.43 8.43
N LEU A 323 -15.63 12.00 7.33
CA LEU A 323 -14.95 11.79 6.06
C LEU A 323 -14.55 13.14 5.47
N THR A 324 -13.25 13.45 5.39
CA THR A 324 -12.73 14.73 4.86
C THR A 324 -12.15 14.60 3.46
N SER A 325 -11.75 13.39 3.04
CA SER A 325 -11.20 13.14 1.71
C SER A 325 -11.79 11.90 1.06
N LEU A 326 -12.32 12.09 -0.15
CA LEU A 326 -12.81 11.04 -1.03
C LEU A 326 -11.94 11.01 -2.29
N ALA A 327 -11.55 9.82 -2.73
CA ALA A 327 -10.91 9.64 -4.03
C ALA A 327 -11.51 8.45 -4.78
N LEU A 328 -12.00 8.70 -5.99
CA LEU A 328 -12.50 7.67 -6.89
C LEU A 328 -11.52 7.55 -8.06
N PHE A 329 -10.90 6.39 -8.22
CA PHE A 329 -9.86 6.17 -9.22
C PHE A 329 -10.36 5.26 -10.34
N ASN A 330 -9.85 5.48 -11.55
CA ASN A 330 -10.01 4.57 -12.68
C ASN A 330 -11.48 4.29 -13.10
N ILE A 331 -12.39 5.24 -12.88
CA ILE A 331 -13.77 5.12 -13.39
C ILE A 331 -13.74 5.16 -14.93
N PHE A 332 -14.46 4.24 -15.58
CA PHE A 332 -14.51 4.22 -17.04
C PHE A 332 -15.26 5.45 -17.59
N SER A 333 -14.77 6.05 -18.68
CA SER A 333 -15.26 7.36 -19.17
C SER A 333 -16.73 7.36 -19.63
N GLU A 334 -17.28 6.20 -19.99
CA GLU A 334 -18.68 6.01 -20.38
C GLU A 334 -19.64 5.90 -19.18
N CYS A 335 -19.12 5.66 -17.97
CA CYS A 335 -19.95 5.58 -16.78
C CYS A 335 -20.56 6.94 -16.44
N ASN A 336 -21.86 6.95 -16.14
CA ASN A 336 -22.51 8.13 -15.55
C ASN A 336 -21.90 8.38 -14.16
N LEU A 337 -21.53 9.63 -13.87
CA LEU A 337 -20.88 10.04 -12.61
C LEU A 337 -21.86 10.52 -11.54
N SER A 338 -23.12 10.78 -11.88
CA SER A 338 -24.12 11.36 -10.98
C SER A 338 -24.39 10.52 -9.74
N TRP A 339 -24.16 9.20 -9.78
CA TRP A 339 -24.25 8.35 -8.60
C TRP A 339 -23.33 8.86 -7.48
N THR A 340 -22.13 9.37 -7.80
CA THR A 340 -21.15 9.82 -6.79
C THR A 340 -21.66 10.94 -5.89
N LEU A 341 -22.67 11.68 -6.32
CA LEU A 341 -23.28 12.78 -5.56
C LEU A 341 -23.98 12.29 -4.29
N PHE A 342 -24.40 11.01 -4.22
CA PHE A 342 -24.92 10.46 -2.97
C PHE A 342 -23.87 10.55 -1.85
N ILE A 343 -22.57 10.48 -2.18
CA ILE A 343 -21.49 10.56 -1.19
C ILE A 343 -21.43 11.96 -0.58
N LEU A 344 -21.72 13.00 -1.37
CA LEU A 344 -21.84 14.37 -0.85
C LEU A 344 -22.99 14.47 0.15
N GLU A 345 -24.11 13.77 -0.08
CA GLU A 345 -25.26 13.76 0.84
C GLU A 345 -24.93 13.11 2.19
N VAL A 346 -24.05 12.10 2.21
CA VAL A 346 -23.75 11.31 3.41
C VAL A 346 -22.47 11.70 4.14
N ALA A 347 -21.61 12.53 3.53
CA ALA A 347 -20.32 12.95 4.08
C ALA A 347 -20.28 14.47 4.34
N PRO A 348 -20.91 14.97 5.42
CA PRO A 348 -21.04 16.41 5.67
C PRO A 348 -19.71 17.12 5.93
N ALA A 349 -18.69 16.43 6.44
CA ALA A 349 -17.35 16.99 6.69
C ALA A 349 -16.41 16.92 5.47
N LEU A 350 -16.89 16.46 4.30
CA LEU A 350 -16.03 16.26 3.13
C LEU A 350 -15.43 17.58 2.64
N GLN A 351 -14.10 17.67 2.56
CA GLN A 351 -13.38 18.87 2.13
C GLN A 351 -12.74 18.72 0.76
N LYS A 352 -12.32 17.50 0.42
CA LYS A 352 -11.61 17.18 -0.83
C LYS A 352 -12.23 15.99 -1.54
N PHE A 353 -12.65 16.19 -2.79
CA PHE A 353 -13.16 15.14 -3.65
C PHE A 353 -12.30 15.03 -4.91
N ARG A 354 -11.61 13.89 -5.07
CA ARG A 354 -10.84 13.55 -6.28
C ARG A 354 -11.59 12.49 -7.07
N LEU A 355 -11.68 12.68 -8.39
CA LEU A 355 -12.27 11.74 -9.33
C LEU A 355 -11.31 11.56 -10.51
N SER A 356 -10.99 10.33 -10.87
CA SER A 356 -10.16 10.01 -12.01
C SER A 356 -10.92 9.13 -12.97
N ARG A 357 -10.97 9.56 -14.24
CA ARG A 357 -11.55 8.82 -15.35
C ARG A 357 -10.46 8.19 -16.21
N THR A 358 -10.74 7.03 -16.77
CA THR A 358 -9.84 6.33 -17.69
C THR A 358 -10.58 5.86 -18.94
N GLN A 359 -10.00 6.13 -20.11
CA GLN A 359 -10.47 5.64 -21.42
C GLN A 359 -9.35 4.85 -22.11
N HIS A 360 -8.70 3.93 -21.39
CA HIS A 360 -7.55 3.23 -21.96
C HIS A 360 -7.98 1.88 -22.61
N PRO A 361 -7.62 1.60 -23.88
CA PRO A 361 -7.88 0.32 -24.56
C PRO A 361 -7.39 -0.94 -23.81
N CYS A 362 -6.40 -0.80 -22.94
CA CYS A 362 -5.90 -1.87 -22.07
C CYS A 362 -6.94 -2.37 -21.06
N ALA A 363 -7.92 -1.53 -20.71
CA ALA A 363 -9.12 -1.97 -20.03
C ALA A 363 -9.99 -2.65 -21.08
N LYS A 364 -9.77 -3.96 -21.29
CA LYS A 364 -10.60 -4.76 -22.21
C LYS A 364 -12.07 -4.44 -21.93
N VAL A 365 -12.73 -3.84 -22.92
CA VAL A 365 -14.19 -3.70 -22.97
C VAL A 365 -14.73 -5.12 -22.87
N SER A 366 -15.38 -5.47 -21.75
CA SER A 366 -16.17 -6.70 -21.75
C SER A 366 -17.28 -6.49 -22.77
N LYS A 367 -17.45 -7.43 -23.71
CA LYS A 367 -18.58 -7.44 -24.65
C LYS A 367 -19.93 -7.45 -23.92
N ASP A 368 -19.92 -7.81 -22.64
CA ASP A 368 -21.00 -7.57 -21.71
C ASP A 368 -20.98 -6.08 -21.34
N ASN A 369 -21.70 -5.29 -22.13
CA ASN A 369 -22.16 -3.97 -21.74
C ASN A 369 -23.01 -4.22 -20.47
N PRO A 370 -22.58 -3.83 -19.25
CA PRO A 370 -23.46 -3.93 -18.11
C PRO A 370 -24.64 -3.03 -18.46
N GLU A 371 -25.78 -3.63 -18.81
CA GLU A 371 -27.02 -2.92 -19.09
C GLU A 371 -27.10 -1.78 -18.09
N LYS A 372 -26.99 -0.54 -18.63
CA LYS A 372 -27.11 0.75 -17.96
C LYS A 372 -27.48 0.52 -16.51
N THR A 373 -26.49 0.32 -15.63
CA THR A 373 -26.75 -0.08 -14.24
C THR A 373 -27.70 0.98 -13.73
N LYS A 374 -29.00 0.65 -13.63
CA LYS A 374 -30.06 1.63 -13.44
C LYS A 374 -29.65 2.35 -12.18
N ILE A 375 -29.22 3.59 -12.29
CA ILE A 375 -28.80 4.38 -11.13
C ILE A 375 -30.07 4.53 -10.32
N VAL A 376 -30.19 3.72 -9.26
CA VAL A 376 -31.45 3.49 -8.54
C VAL A 376 -31.89 4.74 -7.77
N ARG A 377 -31.02 5.73 -7.60
CA ARG A 377 -31.33 6.92 -6.82
C ARG A 377 -30.65 8.16 -7.39
N GLU A 378 -31.45 9.18 -7.67
CA GLU A 378 -30.97 10.53 -7.88
C GLU A 378 -30.72 11.20 -6.51
N PRO A 379 -29.58 11.90 -6.32
CA PRO A 379 -29.28 12.64 -5.10
C PRO A 379 -30.30 13.77 -4.90
N SER A 380 -30.66 14.07 -3.64
CA SER A 380 -31.66 15.10 -3.32
C SER A 380 -31.37 16.43 -4.03
N LYS A 381 -32.34 16.97 -4.77
CA LYS A 381 -32.18 18.22 -5.54
C LYS A 381 -31.83 19.41 -4.63
N ASP A 382 -32.23 19.35 -3.37
CA ASP A 382 -32.00 20.40 -2.36
C ASP A 382 -30.68 20.23 -1.58
N LEU A 383 -29.86 19.25 -1.94
CA LEU A 383 -28.57 19.02 -1.27
C LEU A 383 -27.65 20.25 -1.41
N LYS A 384 -27.27 20.82 -0.26
CA LYS A 384 -26.26 21.88 -0.15
C LYS A 384 -25.11 21.44 0.73
N HIS A 385 -23.99 21.08 0.12
CA HIS A 385 -22.74 20.74 0.77
C HIS A 385 -21.91 21.99 1.05
N LEU A 386 -21.70 22.30 2.33
CA LEU A 386 -21.06 23.54 2.79
C LEU A 386 -19.53 23.42 2.94
N ASN A 387 -19.01 22.19 3.05
CA ASN A 387 -17.63 21.94 3.46
C ASN A 387 -16.70 21.51 2.34
N LEU A 388 -17.22 21.02 1.20
CA LEU A 388 -16.39 20.64 0.08
C LEU A 388 -15.70 21.88 -0.47
N LYS A 389 -14.36 21.95 -0.39
CA LYS A 389 -13.57 23.11 -0.81
C LYS A 389 -12.85 22.88 -2.13
N LEU A 390 -12.43 21.64 -2.39
CA LEU A 390 -11.63 21.28 -3.55
C LEU A 390 -12.22 20.06 -4.27
N PHE A 391 -12.51 20.24 -5.55
CA PHE A 391 -12.84 19.16 -6.47
C PHE A 391 -11.73 19.01 -7.52
N ILE A 392 -11.22 17.78 -7.70
CA ILE A 392 -10.16 17.49 -8.67
C ILE A 392 -10.65 16.39 -9.61
N MET A 393 -10.65 16.66 -10.91
CA MET A 393 -10.95 15.67 -11.94
C MET A 393 -9.70 15.38 -12.78
N PHE A 394 -9.35 14.10 -12.92
CA PHE A 394 -8.35 13.61 -13.88
C PHE A 394 -9.04 12.88 -15.04
N GLY A 395 -8.47 12.96 -16.24
CA GLY A 395 -9.11 12.44 -17.44
C GLY A 395 -10.32 13.28 -17.84
N PHE A 396 -10.21 14.60 -17.66
CA PHE A 396 -11.19 15.55 -18.15
C PHE A 396 -11.11 15.65 -19.67
N GLU A 397 -12.28 15.63 -20.31
CA GLU A 397 -12.48 15.81 -21.74
C GLU A 397 -13.70 16.72 -21.91
N ASP A 398 -13.68 17.54 -22.97
CA ASP A 398 -14.75 18.46 -23.31
C ASP A 398 -15.97 17.67 -23.85
N GLU A 399 -16.72 17.08 -22.92
CA GLU A 399 -17.93 16.28 -23.18
C GLU A 399 -19.10 16.86 -22.36
N ASP A 400 -20.26 17.08 -22.99
CA ASP A 400 -21.45 17.64 -22.30
C ASP A 400 -21.81 16.89 -21.01
N LYS A 401 -21.72 15.55 -21.01
CA LYS A 401 -22.01 14.73 -19.81
C LYS A 401 -21.08 15.05 -18.63
N VAL A 402 -19.83 15.40 -18.90
CA VAL A 402 -18.80 15.70 -17.88
C VAL A 402 -18.99 17.13 -17.40
N THR A 403 -19.17 18.08 -18.32
CA THR A 403 -19.46 19.49 -18.01
C THR A 403 -20.73 19.60 -17.18
N ASN A 404 -21.81 18.89 -17.56
CA ASN A 404 -23.05 18.83 -16.80
C ASN A 404 -22.84 18.23 -15.39
N TYR A 405 -22.03 17.19 -15.26
CA TYR A 405 -21.70 16.63 -13.95
C TYR A 405 -20.92 17.62 -13.07
N ILE A 406 -19.94 18.34 -13.63
CA ILE A 406 -19.18 19.36 -12.89
C ILE A 406 -20.13 20.49 -12.44
N ARG A 407 -21.04 20.94 -13.31
CA ARG A 407 -22.08 21.92 -12.95
C ARG A 407 -22.97 21.42 -11.81
N LEU A 408 -23.40 20.16 -11.85
CA LEU A 408 -24.13 19.54 -10.74
C LEU A 408 -23.30 19.56 -9.44
N VAL A 409 -22.00 19.25 -9.48
CA VAL A 409 -21.13 19.36 -8.30
C VAL A 409 -21.07 20.80 -7.80
N MET A 410 -20.93 21.80 -8.68
CA MET A 410 -20.93 23.22 -8.32
C MET A 410 -22.25 23.67 -7.68
N GLU A 411 -23.38 23.21 -8.21
CA GLU A 411 -24.72 23.51 -7.68
C GLU A 411 -24.92 22.90 -6.29
N ARG A 412 -24.50 21.64 -6.10
CA ARG A 412 -24.67 20.94 -4.81
C ARG A 412 -23.64 21.36 -3.78
N ALA A 413 -22.42 21.70 -4.17
CA ALA A 413 -21.34 22.09 -3.25
C ALA A 413 -21.17 23.61 -3.18
N VAL A 414 -22.10 24.28 -2.50
CA VAL A 414 -22.07 25.74 -2.34
C VAL A 414 -20.83 26.26 -1.60
N GLY A 415 -20.15 25.40 -0.84
CA GLY A 415 -18.90 25.73 -0.16
C GLY A 415 -17.63 25.61 -1.01
N LEU A 416 -17.76 25.21 -2.28
CA LEU A 416 -16.66 24.93 -3.19
C LEU A 416 -15.84 26.20 -3.44
N LYS A 417 -14.51 26.07 -3.39
CA LYS A 417 -13.57 27.18 -3.61
C LYS A 417 -12.79 26.99 -4.89
N ARG A 418 -12.40 25.75 -5.19
CA ARG A 418 -11.52 25.44 -6.32
C ARG A 418 -11.90 24.14 -7.01
N ILE A 419 -11.86 24.17 -8.34
CA ILE A 419 -11.95 23.02 -9.25
C ILE A 419 -10.63 22.92 -10.01
N GLU A 420 -10.05 21.73 -10.03
CA GLU A 420 -8.89 21.41 -10.87
C GLU A 420 -9.27 20.35 -11.89
N LEU A 421 -9.14 20.68 -13.17
CA LEU A 421 -9.38 19.79 -14.29
C LEU A 421 -8.05 19.44 -14.94
N HIS A 422 -7.68 18.16 -14.88
CA HIS A 422 -6.47 17.62 -15.46
C HIS A 422 -6.85 16.76 -16.67
N GLY A 423 -6.13 16.92 -17.77
CA GLY A 423 -6.28 16.08 -18.96
C GLY A 423 -5.95 14.61 -18.70
N ARG A 424 -5.86 13.81 -19.77
CA ARG A 424 -5.47 12.40 -19.66
C ARG A 424 -4.03 12.26 -19.16
N SER A 425 -3.81 11.27 -18.30
CA SER A 425 -2.46 10.80 -17.97
C SER A 425 -2.11 9.61 -18.86
N PRO A 426 -0.86 9.50 -19.34
CA PRO A 426 -0.41 8.35 -20.11
C PRO A 426 -0.50 7.06 -19.28
N CYS A 427 -0.84 5.95 -19.94
CA CYS A 427 -0.96 4.65 -19.27
C CYS A 427 0.42 4.01 -19.12
N ASN A 428 0.85 3.78 -17.87
CA ASN A 428 2.15 3.14 -17.55
C ASN A 428 2.28 1.68 -18.05
N GLY A 429 1.19 1.06 -18.52
CA GLY A 429 1.14 -0.36 -18.90
C GLY A 429 1.13 -0.62 -20.41
N CYS A 430 1.24 0.41 -21.24
CA CYS A 430 1.34 0.26 -22.68
C CYS A 430 2.15 1.41 -23.28
N ASP A 431 3.04 1.07 -24.22
CA ASP A 431 3.80 2.02 -25.02
C ASP A 431 2.97 2.62 -26.17
N ALA A 432 1.65 2.43 -26.15
CA ALA A 432 0.75 3.12 -27.06
C ALA A 432 0.78 4.61 -26.68
N ILE A 433 1.68 5.33 -27.32
CA ILE A 433 1.67 6.77 -27.34
C ILE A 433 0.35 7.14 -28.00
N ASP A 434 -0.64 7.51 -27.19
CA ASP A 434 -1.80 8.21 -27.70
C ASP A 434 -1.33 9.63 -28.08
N LEU A 435 -0.62 9.71 -29.21
CA LEU A 435 -0.12 10.94 -29.84
C LEU A 435 -1.27 11.94 -30.07
N GLU A 436 -2.50 11.44 -30.20
CA GLU A 436 -3.69 12.27 -30.26
C GLU A 436 -4.13 12.82 -28.90
N SER A 437 -4.05 12.07 -27.80
CA SER A 437 -4.36 12.64 -26.48
C SER A 437 -3.28 13.57 -25.95
N LEU A 438 -2.01 13.40 -26.33
CA LEU A 438 -0.98 14.42 -26.09
C LEU A 438 -1.30 15.72 -26.84
N ARG A 439 -1.76 15.64 -28.10
CA ARG A 439 -2.23 16.81 -28.87
C ARG A 439 -3.51 17.44 -28.32
N ARG A 440 -4.47 16.65 -27.79
CA ARG A 440 -5.71 17.17 -27.18
C ARG A 440 -5.54 17.64 -25.72
N SER A 441 -4.53 17.16 -25.01
CA SER A 441 -4.24 17.58 -23.62
C SER A 441 -3.74 19.03 -23.53
N GLN A 442 -3.19 19.55 -24.62
CA GLN A 442 -3.02 20.99 -24.81
C GLN A 442 -4.32 21.57 -25.37
N ALA A 443 -5.36 21.65 -24.53
CA ALA A 443 -6.47 22.54 -24.84
C ALA A 443 -5.87 23.93 -25.07
N ASP A 444 -6.02 24.48 -26.28
CA ASP A 444 -5.60 25.84 -26.58
C ASP A 444 -6.26 26.83 -25.60
N GLU A 445 -5.67 28.01 -25.41
CA GLU A 445 -6.15 28.98 -24.42
C GLU A 445 -7.63 29.38 -24.66
N ALA A 446 -8.08 29.42 -25.91
CA ALA A 446 -9.47 29.69 -26.26
C ALA A 446 -10.39 28.51 -25.90
N SER A 447 -9.94 27.26 -26.06
CA SER A 447 -10.66 26.06 -25.62
C SER A 447 -10.80 26.03 -24.09
N ARG A 448 -9.74 26.35 -23.35
CA ARG A 448 -9.80 26.51 -21.88
C ARG A 448 -10.77 27.62 -21.48
N HIS A 449 -10.79 28.72 -22.20
CA HIS A 449 -11.72 29.83 -21.97
C HIS A 449 -13.18 29.41 -22.22
N ARG A 450 -13.48 28.78 -23.35
CA ARG A 450 -14.84 28.29 -23.68
C ARG A 450 -15.38 27.34 -22.62
N ILE A 451 -14.58 26.40 -22.14
CA ILE A 451 -14.97 25.45 -21.09
C ILE A 451 -15.27 26.16 -19.77
N LYS A 452 -14.45 27.14 -19.38
CA LYS A 452 -14.72 27.97 -18.18
C LYS A 452 -16.04 28.73 -18.31
N GLU A 453 -16.32 29.31 -19.48
CA GLU A 453 -17.58 30.00 -19.75
C GLU A 453 -18.77 29.03 -19.67
N GLN A 454 -18.69 27.85 -20.28
CA GLN A 454 -19.75 26.84 -20.21
C GLN A 454 -20.04 26.38 -18.78
N LEU A 455 -19.01 26.24 -17.94
CA LEU A 455 -19.16 25.89 -16.52
C LEU A 455 -19.77 27.02 -15.70
N ARG A 456 -19.50 28.28 -16.07
CA ARG A 456 -20.05 29.48 -15.41
C ARG A 456 -21.43 29.88 -15.94
N HIS A 457 -21.81 29.44 -17.13
CA HIS A 457 -23.03 29.87 -17.80
C HIS A 457 -24.28 29.61 -16.94
N GLY A 458 -24.93 30.67 -16.46
CA GLY A 458 -26.10 30.58 -15.59
C GLY A 458 -25.78 30.31 -14.11
N SER A 459 -24.52 30.42 -13.69
CA SER A 459 -24.08 30.27 -12.30
C SER A 459 -23.40 31.55 -11.81
N SER A 460 -23.79 32.04 -10.64
CA SER A 460 -23.12 33.16 -9.94
C SER A 460 -21.90 32.72 -9.12
N SER A 461 -21.40 31.49 -9.33
CA SER A 461 -20.37 30.87 -8.52
C SER A 461 -19.00 31.55 -8.66
N SER A 462 -18.41 31.96 -7.53
CA SER A 462 -17.05 32.52 -7.44
C SER A 462 -15.95 31.45 -7.41
N VAL A 463 -16.27 30.19 -7.72
CA VAL A 463 -15.32 29.07 -7.70
C VAL A 463 -14.17 29.33 -8.67
N GLU A 464 -12.94 29.12 -8.21
CA GLU A 464 -11.74 29.13 -9.04
C GLU A 464 -11.70 27.85 -9.90
N ILE A 465 -11.60 27.99 -11.22
CA ILE A 465 -11.51 26.86 -12.15
C ILE A 465 -10.12 26.87 -12.80
N VAL A 466 -9.32 25.87 -12.48
CA VAL A 466 -7.98 25.65 -13.04
C VAL A 466 -8.05 24.47 -14.00
N ILE A 467 -7.65 24.70 -15.25
CA ILE A 467 -7.49 23.66 -16.28
C ILE A 467 -6.00 23.52 -16.53
N CYS A 468 -5.44 22.38 -16.15
CA CYS A 468 -4.00 22.11 -16.20
C CYS A 468 -3.59 21.63 -17.60
#